data_AF-A0A2D5BQY9-F1
#
_entry.id   AF-A0A2D5BQY9-F1
#
_cell.length_a   1.000
_cell.length_b   1.000
_cell.length_c   1.000
_cell.angle_alpha   90.00
_cell.angle_beta   90.00
_cell.angle_gamma   90.00
#
_symmetry.space_group_name_H-M   'P 1'
#
loop_
_entity.id
_entity.type
_entity.pdbx_description
1 polymer ?
#
loop_
_entity_poly.entity_id
_entity_poly.type
_entity_poly.pdbx_seq_one_letter_code
_entity_poly.pdbx_strand_id
1 'polypeptide(L)'
;MGWLEAYGRGSMDIKVKPGGSGASAPDRSMKIYFCDICNESIPLKDINSNRITIEEGKIFCQKCAPKKGRASERVPGPVLAVLVMLILVVGALGTMGWQLISKQATELRALTDTVERLDSALSGASGKPSSGLRGQLEQAGKAIGALRAQVRLLGDDFTLAKNEIRSRHDSLAQREQDHHVEQQKATQDAIERLMATLQPDIEAIKNEVRTLKASLNSDAMLEIKVLKEKLQLLQDVVTARVASLVAPAGEPAALAPGDAVDAPADAGESLEDKETKAHIEKLASEDPGKRYSAVIALGRYSGDRVVTALEGMLAPDSDPEDYVRVAVIQTLRKLGSATSIPHIIGALRDTDYFVRVAARGALRSITGTKMDFDPDGPPSDREGRVKNWERWWGDNKGKLLKLTE
;
A
#
# COMPACT_ATOMS: atom_id res chain seq x y z
N MET A 1 -15.30 -14.95 25.20
CA MET A 1 -13.95 -15.48 24.92
C MET A 1 -13.90 -15.76 23.41
N GLY A 2 -13.61 -14.78 22.58
CA GLY A 2 -12.30 -14.14 22.43
C GLY A 2 -11.75 -14.56 21.07
N TRP A 3 -12.45 -14.17 20.00
CA TRP A 3 -12.02 -14.43 18.62
C TRP A 3 -12.08 -13.11 17.85
N LEU A 4 -10.91 -12.73 17.34
CA LEU A 4 -10.65 -11.70 16.32
C LEU A 4 -10.63 -10.24 16.79
N GLU A 5 -9.77 -9.93 17.76
CA GLU A 5 -9.12 -8.61 17.85
C GLU A 5 -7.62 -8.79 17.54
N ALA A 6 -7.21 -8.43 16.32
CA ALA A 6 -5.83 -8.05 15.96
C ALA A 6 -5.78 -7.63 14.47
N TYR A 7 -6.43 -6.53 14.11
CA TYR A 7 -6.04 -5.79 12.92
C TYR A 7 -4.99 -4.76 13.35
N GLY A 8 -3.73 -5.18 13.34
CA GLY A 8 -2.59 -4.36 13.76
C GLY A 8 -1.27 -4.89 13.19
N ARG A 9 -0.92 -4.37 12.01
CA ARG A 9 0.42 -4.22 11.38
C ARG A 9 1.47 -5.32 11.61
N GLY A 10 1.83 -6.02 10.53
CA GLY A 10 3.13 -6.65 10.34
C GLY A 10 3.37 -8.06 10.89
N SER A 11 2.53 -8.62 11.77
CA SER A 11 2.72 -10.01 12.24
C SER A 11 1.45 -10.70 12.73
N MET A 12 1.41 -12.03 12.59
CA MET A 12 0.33 -12.92 13.00
C MET A 12 0.87 -14.05 13.89
N ASP A 13 0.27 -14.24 15.06
CA ASP A 13 0.59 -15.31 16.00
C ASP A 13 -0.23 -16.57 15.68
N ILE A 14 0.44 -17.67 15.34
CA ILE A 14 -0.22 -18.98 15.12
C ILE A 14 0.03 -19.89 16.31
N LYS A 15 -1.05 -20.33 16.97
CA LYS A 15 -1.02 -21.41 17.95
C LYS A 15 -1.14 -22.75 17.24
N VAL A 16 -0.06 -23.52 17.23
CA VAL A 16 -0.03 -24.86 16.65
C VAL A 16 -0.54 -25.85 17.69
N LYS A 17 -1.66 -26.55 17.41
CA LYS A 17 -2.11 -27.67 18.25
C LYS A 17 -1.16 -28.86 18.06
N PRO A 18 -0.68 -29.51 19.14
CA PRO A 18 0.17 -30.69 18.99
C PRO A 18 -0.64 -31.83 18.35
N GLY A 19 -0.15 -32.31 17.21
CA GLY A 19 -0.58 -33.58 16.63
C GLY A 19 -0.18 -34.72 17.57
N GLY A 20 -1.11 -35.65 17.79
CA GLY A 20 -1.06 -36.61 18.89
C GLY A 20 0.22 -37.42 19.02
N SER A 21 0.83 -37.34 20.19
CA SER A 21 1.18 -38.44 21.10
C SER A 21 1.84 -37.82 22.32
N GLY A 22 1.46 -38.30 23.50
CA GLY A 22 1.68 -37.63 24.78
C GLY A 22 3.15 -37.34 25.09
N ALA A 23 3.50 -36.06 25.07
CA ALA A 23 4.50 -35.45 25.94
C ALA A 23 4.20 -33.95 25.99
N SER A 24 4.17 -33.37 27.18
CA SER A 24 3.94 -31.94 27.41
C SER A 24 5.09 -31.13 26.79
N ALA A 25 4.93 -30.73 25.53
CA ALA A 25 5.84 -29.82 24.84
C ALA A 25 5.45 -28.36 25.16
N PRO A 26 6.43 -27.46 25.33
CA PRO A 26 6.17 -26.05 25.64
C PRO A 26 5.37 -25.39 24.52
N ASP A 27 4.47 -24.47 24.88
CA ASP A 27 3.65 -23.65 23.99
C ASP A 27 4.55 -22.89 23.01
N ARG A 28 4.73 -23.43 21.80
CA ARG A 28 5.50 -22.81 20.73
C ARG A 28 4.54 -21.98 19.89
N SER A 29 4.32 -20.74 20.29
CA SER A 29 3.73 -19.74 19.39
C SER A 29 4.77 -19.38 18.32
N MET A 30 4.40 -19.52 17.05
CA MET A 30 5.22 -19.03 15.94
C MET A 30 4.62 -17.74 15.41
N LYS A 31 5.43 -16.66 15.47
CA LYS A 31 5.14 -15.37 14.84
C LYS A 31 5.51 -15.42 13.38
N ILE A 32 4.52 -15.22 12.51
CA ILE A 32 4.74 -15.03 11.08
C ILE A 32 4.61 -13.54 10.79
N TYR A 33 5.61 -12.96 10.14
CA TYR A 33 5.62 -11.55 9.80
C TYR A 33 5.26 -11.37 8.33
N PHE A 34 4.61 -10.27 7.99
CA PHE A 34 4.19 -9.96 6.61
C PHE A 34 4.74 -8.60 6.20
N CYS A 35 5.08 -8.46 4.92
CA CYS A 35 5.52 -7.18 4.39
C CYS A 35 4.33 -6.26 4.13
N ASP A 36 4.34 -5.05 4.68
CA ASP A 36 3.24 -4.08 4.53
C ASP A 36 3.04 -3.53 3.10
N ILE A 37 3.92 -3.86 2.14
CA ILE A 37 3.81 -3.42 0.73
C ILE A 37 3.36 -4.58 -0.17
N CYS A 38 4.10 -5.69 -0.18
CA CYS A 38 3.77 -6.83 -1.06
C CYS A 38 2.80 -7.82 -0.44
N ASN A 39 2.48 -7.67 0.85
CA ASN A 39 1.63 -8.58 1.64
C ASN A 39 2.05 -10.06 1.59
N GLU A 40 3.30 -10.35 1.21
CA GLU A 40 3.90 -11.69 1.30
C GLU A 40 4.45 -11.91 2.71
N SER A 41 4.38 -13.16 3.17
CA SER A 41 5.01 -13.60 4.41
C SER A 41 6.53 -13.47 4.31
N ILE A 42 7.15 -12.88 5.31
CA ILE A 42 8.61 -12.71 5.41
C ILE A 42 9.18 -13.94 6.12
N PRO A 43 10.11 -14.69 5.49
CA PRO A 43 10.75 -15.83 6.13
C PRO A 43 11.46 -15.43 7.43
N LEU A 44 11.28 -16.21 8.50
CA LEU A 44 11.95 -15.98 9.81
C LEU A 44 13.47 -15.84 9.70
N LYS A 45 14.09 -16.53 8.73
CA LYS A 45 15.52 -16.40 8.45
C LYS A 45 15.90 -14.96 8.07
N ASP A 46 15.09 -14.26 7.30
CA ASP A 46 15.39 -12.89 6.87
C ASP A 46 15.18 -11.87 7.98
N ILE A 47 14.28 -12.16 8.93
CA ILE A 47 14.10 -11.38 10.15
C ILE A 47 15.31 -11.53 11.07
N ASN A 48 15.72 -12.76 11.35
CA ASN A 48 16.88 -13.03 12.21
C ASN A 48 18.21 -12.60 11.57
N SER A 49 18.28 -12.58 10.24
CA SER A 49 19.44 -12.09 9.48
C SER A 49 19.41 -10.57 9.25
N ASN A 50 18.45 -9.85 9.85
CA ASN A 50 18.30 -8.40 9.75
C ASN A 50 18.17 -7.88 8.30
N ARG A 51 17.57 -8.68 7.40
CA ARG A 51 17.30 -8.35 5.99
C ARG A 51 15.91 -7.73 5.77
N ILE A 52 15.32 -7.22 6.84
CA ILE A 52 14.04 -6.51 6.84
C ILE A 52 14.27 -5.04 7.22
N THR A 53 13.38 -4.17 6.79
CA THR A 53 13.39 -2.76 7.19
C THR A 53 12.16 -2.49 8.04
N ILE A 54 12.33 -1.84 9.18
CA ILE A 54 11.25 -1.43 10.06
C ILE A 54 11.28 0.10 10.15
N GLU A 55 10.30 0.77 9.55
CA GLU A 55 10.13 2.23 9.62
C GLU A 55 8.70 2.54 10.05
N GLU A 56 8.53 3.43 11.02
CA GLU A 56 7.21 3.87 11.54
C GLU A 56 6.26 2.72 11.98
N GLY A 57 6.83 1.61 12.47
CA GLY A 57 6.06 0.43 12.89
C GLY A 57 5.50 -0.42 11.75
N LYS A 58 5.95 -0.21 10.51
CA LYS A 58 5.70 -1.06 9.34
C LYS A 58 6.92 -1.92 9.03
N ILE A 59 6.71 -3.14 8.56
CA ILE A 59 7.74 -4.12 8.25
C ILE A 59 7.82 -4.31 6.74
N PHE A 60 9.00 -4.10 6.18
CA PHE A 60 9.26 -4.22 4.75
C PHE A 60 10.25 -5.36 4.49
N CYS A 61 9.93 -6.21 3.50
CA CYS A 61 10.89 -7.21 3.02
C CYS A 61 12.03 -6.51 2.26
N GLN A 62 13.17 -7.19 2.10
CA GLN A 62 14.36 -6.64 1.42
C GLN A 62 14.07 -6.00 0.05
N LYS A 63 13.05 -6.50 -0.66
CA LYS A 63 12.69 -6.03 -2.01
C LYS A 63 11.76 -4.81 -1.99
N CYS A 64 10.94 -4.71 -0.95
CA CYS A 64 9.95 -3.63 -0.78
C CYS A 64 10.45 -2.54 0.15
N ALA A 65 11.57 -2.76 0.85
CA ALA A 65 12.22 -1.74 1.64
C ALA A 65 12.33 -0.47 0.80
N PRO A 66 11.80 0.67 1.28
CA PRO A 66 11.93 1.92 0.56
C PRO A 66 13.42 2.15 0.33
N LYS A 67 13.85 2.08 -0.94
CA LYS A 67 15.16 2.59 -1.32
C LYS A 67 15.13 4.02 -0.81
N LYS A 68 16.06 4.41 0.08
CA LYS A 68 16.20 5.79 0.57
C LYS A 68 16.41 6.74 -0.62
N GLY A 69 15.35 7.00 -1.36
CA GLY A 69 15.20 8.08 -2.29
C GLY A 69 15.00 9.27 -1.39
N ARG A 70 16.01 10.14 -1.37
CA ARG A 70 15.97 11.43 -0.69
C ARG A 70 14.67 12.13 -1.10
N ALA A 71 13.66 12.07 -0.24
CA ALA A 71 12.59 13.04 -0.21
C ALA A 71 13.23 14.34 0.29
N SER A 72 13.91 15.02 -0.62
CA SER A 72 14.19 16.44 -0.50
C SER A 72 13.09 17.09 -1.31
N GLU A 73 12.23 17.84 -0.66
CA GLU A 73 11.62 19.01 -1.28
C GLU A 73 12.73 19.71 -2.07
N ARG A 74 12.67 19.60 -3.39
CA ARG A 74 13.66 20.19 -4.27
C ARG A 74 13.31 21.66 -4.34
N VAL A 75 13.86 22.43 -3.40
CA VAL A 75 14.04 23.87 -3.60
C VAL A 75 14.63 24.03 -5.00
N PRO A 76 14.02 24.83 -5.91
CA PRO A 76 14.48 24.93 -7.29
C PRO A 76 15.98 25.20 -7.32
N GLY A 77 16.73 24.46 -8.12
CA GLY A 77 18.20 24.61 -8.25
C GLY A 77 18.72 26.05 -8.23
N PRO A 78 18.09 27.02 -8.94
CA PRO A 78 18.51 28.43 -8.86
C PRO A 78 18.29 29.08 -7.49
N VAL A 79 17.24 28.73 -6.75
CA VAL A 79 16.96 29.27 -5.41
C VAL A 79 17.98 28.74 -4.40
N LEU A 80 18.33 27.45 -4.49
CA LEU A 80 19.38 26.87 -3.65
C LEU A 80 20.75 27.52 -3.93
N ALA A 81 21.07 27.77 -5.20
CA ALA A 81 22.31 28.45 -5.59
C ALA A 81 22.39 29.88 -5.04
N VAL A 82 21.28 30.63 -5.08
CA VAL A 82 21.20 31.99 -4.52
C VAL A 82 21.36 31.98 -3.00
N LEU A 83 20.71 31.04 -2.29
CA LEU A 83 20.85 30.90 -0.85
C LEU A 83 22.28 30.53 -0.43
N VAL A 84 22.91 29.60 -1.14
CA VAL A 84 24.31 29.23 -0.89
C VAL A 84 25.25 30.41 -1.17
N MET A 85 25.05 31.15 -2.26
CA MET A 85 25.81 32.37 -2.54
C MET A 85 25.63 33.42 -1.43
N LEU A 86 24.40 33.66 -0.97
CA LEU A 86 24.14 34.59 0.13
C LEU A 86 24.85 34.17 1.42
N ILE A 87 24.81 32.90 1.78
CA ILE A 87 25.50 32.37 2.97
C ILE A 87 27.01 32.56 2.84
N LEU A 88 27.59 32.25 1.67
CA LEU A 88 29.02 32.42 1.42
C LEU A 88 29.44 33.90 1.45
N VAL A 89 28.65 34.80 0.87
CA VAL A 89 28.91 36.24 0.87
C VAL A 89 28.80 36.81 2.28
N VAL A 90 27.75 36.48 3.04
CA VAL A 90 27.58 36.94 4.42
C VAL A 90 28.68 36.38 5.32
N GLY A 91 29.05 35.10 5.15
CA GLY A 91 30.17 34.47 5.86
C GLY A 91 31.52 35.12 5.54
N ALA A 92 31.78 35.42 4.27
CA ALA A 92 33.00 36.10 3.82
C ALA A 92 33.08 37.54 4.35
N LEU A 93 31.98 38.30 4.29
CA LEU A 93 31.92 39.65 4.82
C LEU A 93 32.07 39.68 6.35
N GLY A 94 31.45 38.72 7.05
CA GLY A 94 31.58 38.58 8.50
C GLY A 94 33.02 38.24 8.94
N THR A 95 33.68 37.32 8.23
CA THR A 95 35.07 36.94 8.52
C THR A 95 36.08 38.04 8.15
N MET A 96 35.90 38.72 7.02
CA MET A 96 36.70 39.90 6.64
C MET A 96 36.52 41.05 7.64
N GLY A 97 35.27 41.36 8.02
CA GLY A 97 34.97 42.36 9.04
C GLY A 97 35.64 42.03 10.37
N TRP A 98 35.57 40.78 10.82
CA TRP A 98 36.24 40.32 12.04
C TRP A 98 37.77 40.44 11.97
N GLN A 99 38.38 40.10 10.83
CA GLN A 99 39.83 40.22 10.63
C GLN A 99 40.30 41.67 10.62
N LEU A 100 39.55 42.57 9.98
CA LEU A 100 39.87 44.00 9.95
C LEU A 100 39.75 44.63 11.35
N ILE A 101 38.66 44.34 12.06
CA ILE A 101 38.42 44.86 13.41
C ILE A 101 39.47 44.31 14.39
N SER A 102 39.82 43.02 14.30
CA SER A 102 40.83 42.42 15.19
C SER A 102 42.24 42.97 14.95
N LYS A 103 42.64 43.19 13.69
CA LYS A 103 43.91 43.85 13.37
C LYS A 103 43.96 45.30 13.87
N GLN A 104 42.91 46.08 13.62
CA GLN A 104 42.85 47.45 14.13
C GLN A 104 42.86 47.50 15.66
N ALA A 105 42.18 46.56 16.33
CA ALA A 105 42.20 46.48 17.79
C ALA A 105 43.61 46.18 18.35
N THR A 106 44.41 45.36 17.66
CA THR A 106 45.80 45.09 18.06
C THR A 106 46.72 46.30 17.85
N GLU A 107 46.57 47.02 16.74
CA GLU A 107 47.36 48.23 16.46
C GLU A 107 47.01 49.37 17.43
N LEU A 108 45.74 49.53 17.77
CA LEU A 108 45.30 50.50 18.79
C LEU A 108 45.89 50.21 20.18
N ARG A 109 46.02 48.94 20.57
CA ARG A 109 46.68 48.56 21.84
C ARG A 109 48.16 48.90 21.81
N ALA A 110 48.86 48.55 20.73
CA ALA A 110 50.28 48.89 20.56
C ALA A 110 50.52 50.41 20.61
N LEU A 111 49.67 51.20 19.94
CA LEU A 111 49.71 52.66 19.98
C LEU A 111 49.48 53.22 21.39
N THR A 112 48.53 52.64 22.14
CA THR A 112 48.29 53.04 23.54
C THR A 112 49.53 52.78 24.41
N ASP A 113 50.09 51.58 24.32
CA ASP A 113 51.28 51.19 25.08
C ASP A 113 52.47 52.09 24.75
N THR A 114 52.62 52.50 23.48
CA THR A 114 53.69 53.44 23.09
C THR A 114 53.50 54.84 23.65
N VAL A 115 52.28 55.36 23.65
CA VAL A 115 51.94 56.68 24.23
C VAL A 115 52.18 56.67 25.74
N GLU A 116 51.80 55.61 26.43
CA GLU A 116 51.98 55.45 27.88
C GLU A 116 53.46 55.29 28.28
N ARG A 117 54.24 54.57 27.47
CA ARG A 117 55.71 54.47 27.63
C ARG A 117 56.42 55.80 27.39
N LEU A 118 55.99 56.57 26.39
CA LEU A 118 56.54 57.89 26.10
C LEU A 118 56.20 58.91 27.21
N ASP A 119 54.97 58.89 27.71
CA ASP A 119 54.54 59.77 28.81
C ASP A 119 55.26 59.47 30.13
N SER A 120 55.43 58.19 30.46
CA SER A 120 56.22 57.76 31.64
C SER A 120 57.71 58.10 31.51
N ALA A 121 58.30 57.93 30.32
CA ALA A 121 59.69 58.33 30.06
C ALA A 121 59.91 59.85 30.16
N LEU A 122 58.97 60.66 29.64
CA LEU A 122 59.01 62.12 29.75
C LEU A 122 58.78 62.62 31.18
N SER A 123 58.05 61.87 31.99
CA SER A 123 57.81 62.20 33.41
C SER A 123 59.01 61.88 34.30
N GLY A 124 59.87 60.92 33.90
CA GLY A 124 61.11 60.58 34.60
C GLY A 124 62.36 61.36 34.15
N ALA A 125 62.29 62.10 33.04
CA ALA A 125 63.40 62.91 32.55
C ALA A 125 63.57 64.20 33.37
N SER A 126 64.78 64.48 33.82
CA SER A 126 65.13 65.62 34.70
C SER A 126 65.22 66.98 33.99
N GLY A 127 64.96 67.05 32.68
CA GLY A 127 64.92 68.30 31.90
C GLY A 127 63.48 68.67 31.53
N LYS A 128 63.13 69.98 31.53
CA LYS A 128 61.80 70.47 31.12
C LYS A 128 61.52 70.05 29.67
N PRO A 129 60.62 69.10 29.41
CA PRO A 129 60.24 68.78 28.04
C PRO A 129 59.53 69.98 27.42
N SER A 130 59.72 70.21 26.11
CA SER A 130 59.01 71.27 25.39
C SER A 130 57.50 71.08 25.55
N SER A 131 56.79 72.08 26.07
CA SER A 131 55.35 72.04 26.36
C SER A 131 54.49 71.55 25.17
N GLY A 132 54.95 71.80 23.93
CA GLY A 132 54.30 71.33 22.71
C GLY A 132 54.26 69.79 22.56
N LEU A 133 55.32 69.09 22.96
CA LEU A 133 55.40 67.62 22.81
C LEU A 133 54.44 66.93 23.79
N ARG A 134 54.34 67.45 25.02
CA ARG A 134 53.42 66.95 26.05
C ARG A 134 51.95 67.18 25.64
N GLY A 135 51.66 68.34 25.05
CA GLY A 135 50.33 68.63 24.49
C GLY A 135 49.94 67.70 23.34
N GLN A 136 50.88 67.36 22.45
CA GLN A 136 50.63 66.40 21.35
C GLN A 136 50.38 64.97 21.86
N LEU A 137 51.12 64.52 22.88
CA LEU A 137 50.90 63.23 23.53
C LEU A 137 49.54 63.15 24.23
N GLU A 138 49.15 64.21 24.95
CA GLU A 138 47.83 64.28 25.60
C GLU A 138 46.69 64.26 24.57
N GLN A 139 46.85 64.99 23.45
CA GLN A 139 45.87 65.01 22.37
C GLN A 139 45.77 63.64 21.67
N ALA A 140 46.90 62.96 21.43
CA ALA A 140 46.92 61.61 20.88
C ALA A 140 46.26 60.60 21.82
N GLY A 141 46.53 60.68 23.13
CA GLY A 141 45.88 59.84 24.15
C GLY A 141 44.35 60.01 24.17
N LYS A 142 43.85 61.25 24.09
CA LYS A 142 42.40 61.54 24.00
C LYS A 142 41.78 60.96 22.73
N ALA A 143 42.43 61.10 21.57
CA ALA A 143 41.95 60.56 20.30
C ALA A 143 41.88 59.02 20.30
N ILE A 144 42.91 58.36 20.82
CA ILE A 144 42.96 56.89 20.98
C ILE A 144 41.86 56.41 21.95
N GLY A 145 41.65 57.13 23.06
CA GLY A 145 40.57 56.86 24.01
C GLY A 145 39.18 56.95 23.38
N ALA A 146 38.92 58.00 22.58
CA ALA A 146 37.66 58.16 21.85
C ALA A 146 37.41 57.04 20.83
N LEU A 147 38.45 56.65 20.08
CA LEU A 147 38.35 55.57 19.10
C LEU A 147 38.09 54.21 19.76
N ARG A 148 38.73 53.94 20.92
CA ARG A 148 38.46 52.74 21.72
C ARG A 148 37.00 52.69 22.20
N ALA A 149 36.44 53.82 22.63
CA ALA A 149 35.05 53.89 23.05
C ALA A 149 34.08 53.56 21.91
N GLN A 150 34.33 54.09 20.70
CA GLN A 150 33.53 53.77 19.51
C GLN A 150 33.61 52.28 19.13
N VAL A 151 34.81 51.69 19.14
CA VAL A 151 34.99 50.25 18.84
C VAL A 151 34.25 49.37 19.86
N ARG A 152 34.23 49.79 21.13
CA ARG A 152 33.50 49.07 22.19
C ARG A 152 31.99 49.10 21.96
N LEU A 153 31.43 50.28 21.67
CA LEU A 153 30.01 50.44 21.36
C LEU A 153 29.60 49.58 20.16
N LEU A 154 30.40 49.56 19.10
CA LEU A 154 30.13 48.73 17.92
C LEU A 154 30.15 47.22 18.26
N GLY A 155 31.03 46.80 19.17
CA GLY A 155 31.08 45.41 19.65
C GLY A 155 29.87 45.02 20.50
N ASP A 156 29.39 45.94 21.34
CA ASP A 156 28.19 45.74 22.16
C ASP A 156 26.94 45.65 21.27
N ASP A 157 26.81 46.54 20.27
CA ASP A 157 25.71 46.53 19.29
C ASP A 157 25.70 45.23 18.46
N PHE A 158 26.86 44.76 18.03
CA PHE A 158 26.97 43.48 17.31
C PHE A 158 26.55 42.29 18.17
N THR A 159 26.91 42.31 19.45
CA THR A 159 26.54 41.25 20.40
C THR A 159 25.02 41.24 20.64
N LEU A 160 24.41 42.42 20.78
CA LEU A 160 22.96 42.58 20.89
C LEU A 160 22.25 42.02 19.66
N ALA A 161 22.68 42.44 18.46
CA ALA A 161 22.10 41.99 17.19
C ALA A 161 22.21 40.47 17.02
N LYS A 162 23.36 39.88 17.38
CA LYS A 162 23.56 38.42 17.35
C LYS A 162 22.58 37.67 18.28
N ASN A 163 22.38 38.19 19.49
CA ASN A 163 21.46 37.58 20.45
C ASN A 163 20.00 37.70 20.00
N GLU A 164 19.62 38.83 19.39
CA GLU A 164 18.26 39.00 18.86
C GLU A 164 17.99 38.07 17.67
N ILE A 165 18.94 37.92 16.73
CA ILE A 165 18.81 36.97 15.62
C ILE A 165 18.65 35.54 16.14
N ARG A 166 19.46 35.14 17.14
CA ARG A 166 19.35 33.81 17.75
C ARG A 166 17.98 33.60 18.40
N SER A 167 17.51 34.55 19.20
CA SER A 167 16.20 34.47 19.83
C SER A 167 15.05 34.37 18.82
N ARG A 168 15.11 35.15 17.73
CA ARG A 168 14.13 35.05 16.65
C ARG A 168 14.17 33.70 15.95
N HIS A 169 15.36 33.16 15.68
CA HIS A 169 15.53 31.83 15.10
C HIS A 169 14.91 30.74 15.99
N ASP A 170 15.22 30.76 17.29
CA ASP A 170 14.68 29.80 18.25
C ASP A 170 13.14 29.90 18.34
N SER A 171 12.59 31.13 18.31
CA SER A 171 11.13 31.34 18.32
C SER A 171 10.43 30.85 17.05
N LEU A 172 11.09 30.93 15.89
CA LEU A 172 10.56 30.42 14.63
C LEU A 172 10.58 28.89 14.62
N ALA A 173 11.69 28.29 15.06
CA ALA A 173 11.80 26.83 15.18
C ALA A 173 10.72 26.27 16.13
N GLN A 174 10.44 26.95 17.24
CA GLN A 174 9.38 26.55 18.15
C GLN A 174 7.99 26.64 17.51
N ARG A 175 7.68 27.72 16.78
CA ARG A 175 6.39 27.88 16.10
C ARG A 175 6.15 26.81 15.02
N GLU A 176 7.19 26.44 14.28
CA GLU A 176 7.11 25.38 13.28
C GLU A 176 6.79 24.03 13.95
N GLN A 177 7.48 23.72 15.05
CA GLN A 177 7.21 22.52 15.85
C GLN A 177 5.78 22.50 16.39
N ASP A 178 5.31 23.62 16.98
CA ASP A 178 3.97 23.73 17.56
C ASP A 178 2.89 23.55 16.48
N HIS A 179 3.07 24.15 15.29
CA HIS A 179 2.15 24.00 14.17
C HIS A 179 2.07 22.54 13.69
N HIS A 180 3.20 21.83 13.60
CA HIS A 180 3.20 20.40 13.25
C HIS A 180 2.44 19.54 14.26
N VAL A 181 2.64 19.79 15.56
CA VAL A 181 1.93 19.07 16.64
C VAL A 181 0.43 19.37 16.60
N GLU A 182 0.05 20.64 16.43
CA GLU A 182 -1.35 21.05 16.35
C GLU A 182 -2.05 20.47 15.12
N GLN A 183 -1.40 20.50 13.96
CA GLN A 183 -1.93 19.90 12.73
C GLN A 183 -2.10 18.39 12.87
N GLN A 184 -1.12 17.68 13.44
CA GLN A 184 -1.24 16.24 13.72
C GLN A 184 -2.42 15.94 14.65
N LYS A 185 -2.57 16.70 15.74
CA LYS A 185 -3.68 16.54 16.67
C LYS A 185 -5.03 16.80 16.00
N ALA A 186 -5.16 17.86 15.20
CA ALA A 186 -6.38 18.16 14.46
C ALA A 186 -6.75 17.02 13.47
N THR A 187 -5.75 16.43 12.80
CA THR A 187 -6.00 15.28 11.91
C THR A 187 -6.42 14.02 12.69
N GLN A 188 -5.81 13.76 13.85
CA GLN A 188 -6.17 12.66 14.73
C GLN A 188 -7.63 12.81 15.22
N ASP A 189 -7.99 13.98 15.73
CA ASP A 189 -9.33 14.28 16.22
C ASP A 189 -10.38 14.16 15.10
N ALA A 190 -10.05 14.57 13.87
CA ALA A 190 -10.93 14.43 12.71
C ALA A 190 -11.18 12.95 12.36
N ILE A 191 -10.13 12.11 12.39
CA ILE A 191 -10.25 10.67 12.16
C ILE A 191 -11.13 10.02 13.23
N GLU A 192 -10.91 10.34 14.51
CA GLU A 192 -11.70 9.79 15.61
C GLU A 192 -13.18 10.15 15.50
N ARG A 193 -13.51 11.40 15.14
CA ARG A 193 -14.91 11.82 14.89
C ARG A 193 -15.53 11.07 13.72
N LEU A 194 -14.76 10.86 12.65
CA LEU A 194 -15.25 10.14 11.48
C LEU A 194 -15.50 8.67 11.81
N MET A 195 -14.60 8.01 12.55
CA MET A 195 -14.82 6.66 13.05
C MET A 195 -16.03 6.57 13.98
N ALA A 196 -16.20 7.53 14.91
CA ALA A 196 -17.37 7.57 15.78
C ALA A 196 -18.69 7.72 15.01
N THR A 197 -18.68 8.46 13.91
CA THR A 197 -19.86 8.66 13.04
C THR A 197 -20.20 7.39 12.27
N LEU A 198 -19.19 6.62 11.82
CA LEU A 198 -19.39 5.38 11.06
C LEU A 198 -19.68 4.15 11.94
N GLN A 199 -19.33 4.19 13.23
CA GLN A 199 -19.55 3.10 14.17
C GLN A 199 -21.00 2.56 14.21
N PRO A 200 -22.06 3.39 14.27
CA PRO A 200 -23.44 2.89 14.25
C PRO A 200 -23.79 2.18 12.94
N ASP A 201 -23.33 2.70 11.79
CA ASP A 201 -23.58 2.09 10.48
C ASP A 201 -22.91 0.73 10.35
N ILE A 202 -21.67 0.60 10.85
CA ILE A 202 -20.94 -0.67 10.89
C ILE A 202 -21.70 -1.70 11.73
N GLU A 203 -22.20 -1.32 12.92
CA GLU A 203 -22.98 -2.24 13.74
C GLU A 203 -24.37 -2.56 13.15
N ALA A 204 -25.00 -1.61 12.44
CA ALA A 204 -26.23 -1.86 11.71
C ALA A 204 -26.03 -2.91 10.60
N ILE A 205 -25.02 -2.72 9.74
CA ILE A 205 -24.65 -3.67 8.68
C ILE A 205 -24.31 -5.04 9.27
N LYS A 206 -23.57 -5.07 10.38
CA LYS A 206 -23.21 -6.33 11.05
C LYS A 206 -24.45 -7.08 11.57
N ASN A 207 -25.45 -6.35 12.07
CA ASN A 207 -26.71 -6.95 12.48
C ASN A 207 -27.51 -7.47 11.28
N GLU A 208 -27.57 -6.73 10.17
CA GLU A 208 -28.20 -7.18 8.93
C GLU A 208 -27.53 -8.44 8.37
N VAL A 209 -26.20 -8.51 8.39
CA VAL A 209 -25.48 -9.73 7.97
C VAL A 209 -25.82 -10.91 8.88
N ARG A 210 -25.97 -10.70 10.20
CA ARG A 210 -26.40 -11.76 11.12
C ARG A 210 -27.82 -12.23 10.85
N THR A 211 -28.76 -11.32 10.59
CA THR A 211 -30.16 -11.69 10.31
C THR A 211 -30.28 -12.42 8.97
N LEU A 212 -29.60 -11.94 7.92
CA LEU A 212 -29.51 -12.62 6.63
C LEU A 212 -28.92 -14.03 6.77
N LYS A 213 -27.82 -14.17 7.53
CA LYS A 213 -27.22 -15.48 7.80
C LYS A 213 -28.18 -16.42 8.52
N ALA A 214 -28.94 -15.92 9.50
CA ALA A 214 -29.93 -16.72 10.22
C ALA A 214 -31.09 -17.17 9.31
N SER A 215 -31.59 -16.27 8.46
CA SER A 215 -32.64 -16.58 7.47
C SER A 215 -32.16 -17.61 6.44
N LEU A 216 -30.97 -17.43 5.85
CA LEU A 216 -30.40 -18.40 4.92
C LEU A 216 -30.23 -19.78 5.55
N ASN A 217 -29.77 -19.84 6.81
CA ASN A 217 -29.54 -21.10 7.49
C ASN A 217 -30.85 -21.78 7.91
N SER A 218 -31.89 -21.02 8.26
CA SER A 218 -33.24 -21.52 8.53
C SER A 218 -33.88 -22.14 7.30
N ASP A 219 -33.91 -21.39 6.19
CA ASP A 219 -34.58 -21.80 4.96
C ASP A 219 -33.87 -22.97 4.28
N ALA A 220 -32.53 -22.94 4.23
CA ALA A 220 -31.74 -24.07 3.72
C ALA A 220 -31.93 -25.33 4.57
N MET A 221 -32.03 -25.21 5.90
CA MET A 221 -32.26 -26.37 6.78
C MET A 221 -33.68 -26.95 6.61
N LEU A 222 -34.68 -26.10 6.35
CA LEU A 222 -36.05 -26.52 6.04
C LEU A 222 -36.11 -27.26 4.69
N GLU A 223 -35.48 -26.72 3.64
CA GLU A 223 -35.40 -27.38 2.33
C GLU A 223 -34.66 -28.71 2.39
N ILE A 224 -33.52 -28.77 3.11
CA ILE A 224 -32.77 -30.01 3.33
C ILE A 224 -33.62 -31.04 4.08
N LYS A 225 -34.39 -30.63 5.10
CA LYS A 225 -35.27 -31.53 5.84
C LYS A 225 -36.37 -32.10 4.94
N VAL A 226 -37.03 -31.26 4.15
CA VAL A 226 -38.07 -31.68 3.20
C VAL A 226 -37.49 -32.59 2.11
N LEU A 227 -36.31 -32.28 1.58
CA LEU A 227 -35.62 -33.13 0.60
C LEU A 227 -35.26 -34.49 1.20
N LYS A 228 -34.82 -34.53 2.46
CA LYS A 228 -34.51 -35.78 3.17
C LYS A 228 -35.76 -36.63 3.40
N GLU A 229 -36.87 -36.03 3.78
CA GLU A 229 -38.15 -36.74 3.94
C GLU A 229 -38.69 -37.27 2.60
N LYS A 230 -38.57 -36.48 1.51
CA LYS A 230 -38.91 -36.93 0.16
C LYS A 230 -38.01 -38.06 -0.34
N LEU A 231 -36.71 -37.98 -0.06
CA LEU A 231 -35.75 -39.03 -0.43
C LEU A 231 -36.04 -40.33 0.32
N GLN A 232 -36.39 -40.25 1.61
CA GLN A 232 -36.78 -41.41 2.41
C GLN A 232 -38.04 -42.08 1.85
N LEU A 233 -39.07 -41.28 1.52
CA LEU A 233 -40.30 -41.76 0.87
C LEU A 233 -40.00 -42.48 -0.45
N LEU A 234 -39.12 -41.91 -1.29
CA LEU A 234 -38.71 -42.55 -2.54
C LEU A 234 -37.96 -43.86 -2.28
N GLN A 235 -37.09 -43.89 -1.27
CA GLN A 235 -36.34 -45.08 -0.90
C GLN A 235 -37.25 -46.20 -0.38
N ASP A 236 -38.29 -45.87 0.39
CA ASP A 236 -39.30 -46.80 0.88
C ASP A 236 -40.17 -47.36 -0.27
N VAL A 237 -40.55 -46.51 -1.24
CA VAL A 237 -41.29 -46.94 -2.44
C VAL A 237 -40.43 -47.85 -3.33
N VAL A 238 -39.16 -47.50 -3.53
CA VAL A 238 -38.21 -48.31 -4.32
C VAL A 238 -37.95 -49.65 -3.64
N THR A 239 -37.72 -49.67 -2.32
CA THR A 239 -37.53 -50.93 -1.57
C THR A 239 -38.79 -51.79 -1.57
N ALA A 240 -39.98 -51.20 -1.44
CA ALA A 240 -41.24 -51.94 -1.56
C ALA A 240 -41.45 -52.52 -2.97
N ARG A 241 -41.11 -51.76 -4.02
CA ARG A 241 -41.15 -52.24 -5.41
C ARG A 241 -40.12 -53.34 -5.67
N VAL A 242 -38.89 -53.20 -5.21
CA VAL A 242 -37.85 -54.24 -5.31
C VAL A 242 -38.26 -55.47 -4.52
N ALA A 243 -38.83 -55.34 -3.32
CA ALA A 243 -39.35 -56.46 -2.56
C ALA A 243 -40.50 -57.18 -3.30
N SER A 244 -41.34 -56.45 -4.04
CA SER A 244 -42.38 -57.04 -4.89
C SER A 244 -41.83 -57.75 -6.14
N LEU A 245 -40.64 -57.36 -6.60
CA LEU A 245 -39.93 -57.97 -7.74
C LEU A 245 -39.11 -59.21 -7.33
N VAL A 246 -38.77 -59.35 -6.06
CA VAL A 246 -37.93 -60.44 -5.50
C VAL A 246 -38.77 -61.50 -4.76
N ALA A 247 -40.10 -61.31 -4.66
CA ALA A 247 -41.01 -62.33 -4.14
C ALA A 247 -41.04 -63.56 -5.07
N PRO A 248 -40.89 -64.79 -4.55
CA PRO A 248 -40.81 -65.99 -5.37
C PRO A 248 -42.21 -66.39 -5.86
N ALA A 249 -42.42 -66.34 -7.18
CA ALA A 249 -43.51 -67.03 -7.85
C ALA A 249 -42.93 -68.21 -8.65
N GLY A 250 -43.48 -69.41 -8.43
CA GLY A 250 -43.19 -70.58 -9.24
C GLY A 250 -43.59 -70.37 -10.70
N GLU A 251 -42.75 -70.89 -11.59
CA GLU A 251 -42.84 -70.96 -13.06
C GLU A 251 -43.95 -71.93 -13.56
N PRO A 252 -44.20 -72.07 -14.90
CA PRO A 252 -43.64 -71.32 -16.05
C PRO A 252 -44.68 -70.96 -17.15
N ALA A 253 -44.26 -70.14 -18.13
CA ALA A 253 -44.46 -70.28 -19.59
C ALA A 253 -44.42 -68.90 -20.27
N ALA A 254 -43.82 -68.65 -21.42
CA ALA A 254 -42.91 -69.37 -22.30
C ALA A 254 -42.43 -68.35 -23.37
N LEU A 255 -41.28 -68.65 -24.01
CA LEU A 255 -40.83 -68.21 -25.35
C LEU A 255 -40.20 -66.81 -25.53
N ALA A 256 -38.88 -66.85 -25.80
CA ALA A 256 -38.03 -65.87 -26.51
C ALA A 256 -38.35 -65.86 -28.04
N PRO A 257 -37.61 -65.17 -28.97
CA PRO A 257 -36.41 -64.32 -28.88
C PRO A 257 -36.41 -63.02 -29.76
N GLY A 258 -35.34 -62.22 -29.70
CA GLY A 258 -35.04 -61.09 -30.63
C GLY A 258 -35.80 -59.79 -30.30
N ASP A 259 -35.27 -58.58 -30.40
CA ASP A 259 -34.39 -58.03 -31.42
C ASP A 259 -33.53 -56.88 -30.88
N ALA A 260 -32.33 -56.75 -31.45
CA ALA A 260 -31.59 -55.50 -31.47
C ALA A 260 -32.33 -54.49 -32.35
N VAL A 261 -32.57 -53.28 -31.86
CA VAL A 261 -32.94 -52.14 -32.72
C VAL A 261 -32.29 -50.87 -32.18
N ASP A 262 -31.57 -50.20 -33.08
CA ASP A 262 -31.08 -48.84 -32.99
C ASP A 262 -32.18 -47.78 -32.72
N ALA A 263 -31.72 -46.63 -32.20
CA ALA A 263 -32.33 -45.28 -32.23
C ALA A 263 -33.45 -44.96 -31.21
N PRO A 264 -33.68 -43.67 -30.82
CA PRO A 264 -33.11 -42.43 -31.36
C PRO A 264 -32.54 -41.44 -30.31
N ALA A 265 -31.93 -40.38 -30.83
CA ALA A 265 -31.53 -39.18 -30.13
C ALA A 265 -32.71 -38.47 -29.44
N ASP A 266 -32.72 -38.46 -28.11
CA ASP A 266 -33.27 -37.38 -27.30
C ASP A 266 -32.49 -37.33 -25.99
N ALA A 267 -31.41 -36.54 -25.98
CA ALA A 267 -30.61 -36.30 -24.80
C ALA A 267 -31.36 -35.31 -23.91
N GLY A 268 -32.14 -35.85 -22.96
CA GLY A 268 -32.71 -35.06 -21.87
C GLY A 268 -31.63 -34.23 -21.17
N GLU A 269 -31.89 -32.93 -21.05
CA GLU A 269 -30.98 -31.93 -20.45
C GLU A 269 -30.50 -32.37 -19.06
N SER A 270 -29.18 -32.52 -18.88
CA SER A 270 -28.58 -32.96 -17.62
C SER A 270 -28.84 -31.94 -16.49
N LEU A 271 -28.81 -32.38 -15.24
CA LEU A 271 -28.99 -31.46 -14.09
C LEU A 271 -27.92 -30.36 -14.07
N GLU A 272 -26.68 -30.69 -14.45
CA GLU A 272 -25.59 -29.72 -14.57
C GLU A 272 -25.84 -28.69 -15.67
N ASP A 273 -26.46 -29.09 -16.79
CA ASP A 273 -26.83 -28.17 -17.88
C ASP A 273 -27.92 -27.18 -17.44
N LYS A 274 -28.89 -27.65 -16.64
CA LYS A 274 -29.96 -26.82 -16.08
C LYS A 274 -29.42 -25.81 -15.07
N GLU A 275 -28.58 -26.25 -14.14
CA GLU A 275 -27.97 -25.37 -13.13
C GLU A 275 -27.05 -24.33 -13.79
N THR A 276 -26.23 -24.77 -14.75
CA THR A 276 -25.37 -23.86 -15.53
C THR A 276 -26.21 -22.83 -16.28
N LYS A 277 -27.31 -23.24 -16.92
CA LYS A 277 -28.20 -22.33 -17.66
C LYS A 277 -28.84 -21.30 -16.73
N ALA A 278 -29.34 -21.73 -15.58
CA ALA A 278 -29.91 -20.85 -14.58
C ALA A 278 -28.90 -19.83 -14.03
N HIS A 279 -27.63 -20.20 -13.88
CA HIS A 279 -26.59 -19.25 -13.49
C HIS A 279 -26.22 -18.28 -14.61
N ILE A 280 -26.18 -18.71 -15.87
CA ILE A 280 -25.96 -17.83 -17.02
C ILE A 280 -27.07 -16.78 -17.13
N GLU A 281 -28.33 -17.17 -16.94
CA GLU A 281 -29.47 -16.23 -16.94
C GLU A 281 -29.34 -15.16 -15.84
N LYS A 282 -28.79 -15.52 -14.66
CA LYS A 282 -28.55 -14.58 -13.56
C LYS A 282 -27.46 -13.55 -13.85
N LEU A 283 -26.61 -13.77 -14.85
CA LEU A 283 -25.61 -12.76 -15.27
C LEU A 283 -26.27 -11.51 -15.86
N ALA A 284 -27.51 -11.59 -16.33
CA ALA A 284 -28.27 -10.44 -16.84
C ALA A 284 -29.08 -9.71 -15.75
N SER A 285 -28.90 -10.06 -14.46
CA SER A 285 -29.66 -9.44 -13.38
C SER A 285 -29.26 -7.98 -13.17
N GLU A 286 -30.23 -7.11 -12.92
CA GLU A 286 -29.97 -5.72 -12.50
C GLU A 286 -29.21 -5.64 -11.16
N ASP A 287 -29.37 -6.65 -10.30
CA ASP A 287 -28.69 -6.73 -9.00
C ASP A 287 -27.24 -7.24 -9.19
N PRO A 288 -26.23 -6.41 -8.89
CA PRO A 288 -24.83 -6.79 -9.10
C PRO A 288 -24.35 -7.87 -8.11
N GLY A 289 -24.99 -8.00 -6.95
CA GLY A 289 -24.74 -9.11 -6.02
C GLY A 289 -25.18 -10.46 -6.58
N LYS A 290 -26.29 -10.49 -7.33
CA LYS A 290 -26.74 -11.69 -8.05
C LYS A 290 -25.82 -12.03 -9.21
N ARG A 291 -25.36 -11.02 -9.97
CA ARG A 291 -24.37 -11.23 -11.05
C ARG A 291 -23.06 -11.78 -10.49
N TYR A 292 -22.51 -11.15 -9.45
CA TYR A 292 -21.31 -11.65 -8.75
C TYR A 292 -21.47 -13.09 -8.27
N SER A 293 -22.57 -13.40 -7.59
CA SER A 293 -22.85 -14.75 -7.08
C SER A 293 -22.94 -15.78 -8.20
N ALA A 294 -23.55 -15.40 -9.33
CA ALA A 294 -23.63 -16.23 -10.52
C ALA A 294 -22.26 -16.47 -11.16
N VAL A 295 -21.40 -15.45 -11.26
CA VAL A 295 -20.01 -15.59 -11.75
C VAL A 295 -19.22 -16.58 -10.88
N ILE A 296 -19.29 -16.43 -9.56
CA ILE A 296 -18.60 -17.34 -8.62
C ILE A 296 -19.12 -18.78 -8.73
N ALA A 297 -20.44 -18.95 -8.89
CA ALA A 297 -21.05 -20.26 -9.07
C ALA A 297 -20.63 -20.90 -10.41
N LEU A 298 -20.61 -20.12 -11.50
CA LEU A 298 -20.15 -20.54 -12.83
C LEU A 298 -18.71 -21.05 -12.81
N GLY A 299 -17.86 -20.51 -11.94
CA GLY A 299 -16.49 -21.00 -11.73
C GLY A 299 -16.35 -22.42 -11.16
N ARG A 300 -17.46 -23.13 -10.89
CA ARG A 300 -17.49 -24.56 -10.53
C ARG A 300 -17.77 -25.46 -11.73
N TYR A 301 -18.28 -24.90 -12.82
CA TYR A 301 -18.62 -25.63 -14.03
C TYR A 301 -17.56 -25.37 -15.09
N SER A 302 -17.27 -26.38 -15.89
CA SER A 302 -16.36 -26.27 -17.03
C SER A 302 -17.18 -26.35 -18.32
N GLY A 303 -16.67 -25.74 -19.39
CA GLY A 303 -17.27 -25.83 -20.72
C GLY A 303 -17.42 -24.48 -21.42
N ASP A 304 -17.42 -24.54 -22.75
CA ASP A 304 -17.37 -23.36 -23.62
C ASP A 304 -18.54 -22.40 -23.39
N ARG A 305 -19.72 -22.93 -23.05
CA ARG A 305 -20.90 -22.10 -22.76
C ARG A 305 -20.68 -21.20 -21.53
N VAL A 306 -20.03 -21.71 -20.49
CA VAL A 306 -19.69 -20.96 -19.26
C VAL A 306 -18.66 -19.90 -19.60
N VAL A 307 -17.60 -20.30 -20.30
CA VAL A 307 -16.51 -19.40 -20.72
C VAL A 307 -17.06 -18.26 -21.58
N THR A 308 -17.87 -18.56 -22.59
CA THR A 308 -18.48 -17.56 -23.49
C THR A 308 -19.37 -16.57 -22.73
N ALA A 309 -20.18 -17.08 -21.78
CA ALA A 309 -21.04 -16.22 -20.97
C ALA A 309 -20.23 -15.25 -20.09
N LEU A 310 -19.12 -15.72 -19.50
CA LEU A 310 -18.21 -14.91 -18.70
C LEU A 310 -17.42 -13.91 -19.56
N GLU A 311 -16.98 -14.31 -20.76
CA GLU A 311 -16.28 -13.41 -21.70
C GLU A 311 -17.16 -12.21 -22.10
N GLY A 312 -18.47 -12.44 -22.28
CA GLY A 312 -19.44 -11.37 -22.56
C GLY A 312 -19.52 -10.30 -21.47
N MET A 313 -19.16 -10.63 -20.23
CA MET A 313 -19.11 -9.69 -19.11
C MET A 313 -17.83 -8.84 -19.05
N LEU A 314 -16.86 -9.05 -19.96
CA LEU A 314 -15.61 -8.26 -20.04
C LEU A 314 -15.55 -7.34 -21.26
N ALA A 315 -16.63 -7.22 -22.03
CA ALA A 315 -16.69 -6.26 -23.13
C ALA A 315 -16.54 -4.80 -22.63
N PRO A 316 -16.11 -3.86 -23.48
CA PRO A 316 -16.16 -2.44 -23.15
C PRO A 316 -17.58 -2.07 -22.68
N ASP A 317 -17.70 -1.37 -21.54
CA ASP A 317 -18.96 -0.95 -20.94
C ASP A 317 -19.92 -2.09 -20.53
N SER A 318 -19.43 -3.33 -20.32
CA SER A 318 -20.25 -4.51 -20.03
C SER A 318 -21.01 -4.43 -18.70
N ASP A 319 -20.27 -4.38 -17.58
CA ASP A 319 -20.80 -4.42 -16.23
C ASP A 319 -20.38 -3.15 -15.50
N PRO A 320 -21.32 -2.36 -14.92
CA PRO A 320 -20.96 -1.11 -14.25
C PRO A 320 -20.11 -1.34 -13.00
N GLU A 321 -20.23 -2.50 -12.34
CA GLU A 321 -19.56 -2.78 -11.07
C GLU A 321 -18.19 -3.43 -11.27
N ASP A 322 -17.12 -2.76 -10.84
CA ASP A 322 -15.73 -3.22 -10.97
C ASP A 322 -15.48 -4.58 -10.30
N TYR A 323 -16.05 -4.81 -9.11
CA TYR A 323 -15.87 -6.06 -8.38
C TYR A 323 -16.49 -7.27 -9.12
N VAL A 324 -17.52 -7.06 -9.93
CA VAL A 324 -18.10 -8.11 -10.79
C VAL A 324 -17.12 -8.42 -11.92
N ARG A 325 -16.58 -7.40 -12.61
CA ARG A 325 -15.57 -7.57 -13.66
C ARG A 325 -14.30 -8.26 -13.13
N VAL A 326 -13.85 -7.92 -11.93
CA VAL A 326 -12.74 -8.61 -11.24
C VAL A 326 -13.07 -10.09 -11.01
N ALA A 327 -14.27 -10.40 -10.51
CA ALA A 327 -14.70 -11.78 -10.26
C ALA A 327 -14.72 -12.60 -11.55
N VAL A 328 -15.17 -12.01 -12.66
CA VAL A 328 -15.17 -12.65 -13.99
C VAL A 328 -13.75 -13.00 -14.42
N ILE A 329 -12.81 -12.06 -14.36
CA ILE A 329 -11.40 -12.30 -14.72
C ILE A 329 -10.77 -13.39 -13.85
N GLN A 330 -11.03 -13.36 -12.54
CA GLN A 330 -10.53 -14.38 -11.62
C GLN A 330 -11.12 -15.76 -11.90
N THR A 331 -12.39 -15.80 -12.30
CA THR A 331 -13.09 -17.05 -12.68
C THR A 331 -12.53 -17.61 -13.98
N LEU A 332 -12.37 -16.78 -15.02
CA LEU A 332 -11.74 -17.18 -16.28
C LEU A 332 -10.30 -17.68 -16.08
N ARG A 333 -9.54 -17.03 -15.19
CA ARG A 333 -8.22 -17.52 -14.75
C ARG A 333 -8.29 -18.90 -14.12
N LYS A 334 -9.26 -19.13 -13.22
CA LYS A 334 -9.43 -20.42 -12.54
C LYS A 334 -9.81 -21.53 -13.52
N LEU A 335 -10.67 -21.22 -14.49
CA LEU A 335 -11.04 -22.15 -15.56
C LEU A 335 -9.89 -22.41 -16.54
N GLY A 336 -8.85 -21.56 -16.54
CA GLY A 336 -7.68 -21.74 -17.40
C GLY A 336 -7.97 -21.55 -18.88
N SER A 337 -9.05 -20.86 -19.23
CA SER A 337 -9.48 -20.74 -20.62
C SER A 337 -8.50 -19.90 -21.45
N ALA A 338 -7.83 -20.54 -22.40
CA ALA A 338 -6.98 -19.85 -23.37
C ALA A 338 -7.79 -19.00 -24.36
N THR A 339 -9.05 -19.36 -24.65
CA THR A 339 -9.92 -18.58 -25.55
C THR A 339 -10.24 -17.20 -24.99
N SER A 340 -10.17 -17.05 -23.67
CA SER A 340 -10.48 -15.79 -22.98
C SER A 340 -9.33 -14.79 -22.97
N ILE A 341 -8.13 -15.18 -23.42
CA ILE A 341 -6.95 -14.30 -23.43
C ILE A 341 -7.23 -12.94 -24.09
N PRO A 342 -7.87 -12.84 -25.29
CA PRO A 342 -8.20 -11.54 -25.90
C PRO A 342 -9.09 -10.66 -25.03
N HIS A 343 -10.10 -11.24 -24.37
CA HIS A 343 -11.00 -10.52 -23.48
C HIS A 343 -10.27 -9.99 -22.24
N ILE A 344 -9.38 -10.82 -21.66
CA ILE A 344 -8.55 -10.43 -20.52
C ILE A 344 -7.50 -9.37 -20.93
N ILE A 345 -6.96 -9.43 -22.14
CA ILE A 345 -6.10 -8.36 -22.71
C ILE A 345 -6.90 -7.05 -22.81
N GLY A 346 -8.16 -7.10 -23.25
CA GLY A 346 -9.07 -5.95 -23.26
C GLY A 346 -9.24 -5.32 -21.87
N ALA A 347 -9.40 -6.15 -20.83
CA ALA A 347 -9.56 -5.70 -19.45
C ALA A 347 -8.31 -4.98 -18.86
N LEU A 348 -7.15 -5.03 -19.51
CA LEU A 348 -6.02 -4.16 -19.16
C LEU A 348 -6.29 -2.67 -19.44
N ARG A 349 -7.27 -2.38 -20.29
CA ARG A 349 -7.71 -1.01 -20.61
C ARG A 349 -8.79 -0.48 -19.66
N ASP A 350 -9.27 -1.30 -18.72
CA ASP A 350 -10.36 -0.93 -17.82
C ASP A 350 -10.05 0.37 -17.04
N THR A 351 -11.10 1.13 -16.71
CA THR A 351 -10.99 2.37 -15.94
C THR A 351 -10.62 2.12 -14.49
N ASP A 352 -11.06 0.99 -13.93
CA ASP A 352 -10.77 0.59 -12.57
C ASP A 352 -9.37 -0.07 -12.43
N TYR A 353 -8.67 0.31 -11.38
CA TYR A 353 -7.31 -0.17 -11.10
C TYR A 353 -7.28 -1.67 -10.75
N PHE A 354 -8.24 -2.17 -9.97
CA PHE A 354 -8.27 -3.57 -9.55
C PHE A 354 -8.60 -4.51 -10.70
N VAL A 355 -9.47 -4.10 -11.63
CA VAL A 355 -9.72 -4.85 -12.88
C VAL A 355 -8.43 -5.03 -13.68
N ARG A 356 -7.64 -3.96 -13.84
CA ARG A 356 -6.34 -4.03 -14.54
C ARG A 356 -5.33 -4.93 -13.84
N VAL A 357 -5.27 -4.89 -12.50
CA VAL A 357 -4.42 -5.78 -11.70
C VAL A 357 -4.83 -7.24 -11.87
N ALA A 358 -6.14 -7.52 -11.83
CA ALA A 358 -6.68 -8.86 -12.03
C ALA A 358 -6.36 -9.39 -13.43
N ALA A 359 -6.56 -8.57 -14.47
CA ALA A 359 -6.27 -8.92 -15.86
C ALA A 359 -4.79 -9.30 -16.06
N ARG A 360 -3.86 -8.46 -15.56
CA ARG A 360 -2.42 -8.77 -15.59
C ARG A 360 -2.10 -10.09 -14.89
N GLY A 361 -2.71 -10.33 -13.71
CA GLY A 361 -2.53 -11.56 -12.95
C GLY A 361 -3.06 -12.80 -13.68
N ALA A 362 -4.22 -12.68 -14.33
CA ALA A 362 -4.83 -13.73 -15.12
C ALA A 362 -4.00 -14.07 -16.36
N LEU A 363 -3.56 -13.07 -17.13
CA LEU A 363 -2.70 -13.29 -18.29
C LEU A 363 -1.42 -14.03 -17.91
N ARG A 364 -0.73 -13.60 -16.83
CA ARG A 364 0.46 -14.30 -16.36
C ARG A 364 0.19 -15.76 -15.97
N SER A 365 -0.95 -16.03 -15.35
CA SER A 365 -1.33 -17.38 -14.90
C SER A 365 -1.68 -18.31 -16.06
N ILE A 366 -2.48 -17.83 -17.02
CA ILE A 366 -2.96 -18.66 -18.15
C ILE A 366 -1.84 -18.87 -19.17
N THR A 367 -1.05 -17.82 -19.45
CA THR A 367 -0.04 -17.85 -20.51
C THR A 367 1.34 -18.32 -20.03
N GLY A 368 1.57 -18.33 -18.72
CA GLY A 368 2.91 -18.49 -18.12
C GLY A 368 3.88 -17.33 -18.45
N THR A 369 3.44 -16.33 -19.21
CA THR A 369 4.28 -15.25 -19.72
C THR A 369 4.25 -14.06 -18.77
N LYS A 370 5.45 -13.55 -18.45
CA LYS A 370 5.60 -12.31 -17.69
C LYS A 370 5.94 -11.18 -18.64
N MET A 371 4.97 -10.30 -18.88
CA MET A 371 5.20 -9.00 -19.50
C MET A 371 5.00 -7.89 -18.49
N ASP A 372 5.82 -6.85 -18.59
CA ASP A 372 5.68 -5.66 -17.75
C ASP A 372 4.40 -4.90 -18.13
N PHE A 373 3.56 -4.68 -17.12
CA PHE A 373 2.35 -3.88 -17.22
C PHE A 373 2.15 -3.18 -15.87
N ASP A 374 2.22 -1.86 -15.89
CA ASP A 374 1.91 -1.01 -14.74
C ASP A 374 0.43 -0.62 -14.76
N PRO A 375 -0.41 -1.15 -13.85
CA PRO A 375 -1.82 -0.81 -13.80
C PRO A 375 -2.08 0.64 -13.40
N ASP A 376 -1.15 1.32 -12.71
CA ASP A 376 -1.30 2.74 -12.35
C ASP A 376 -0.60 3.68 -13.35
N GLY A 377 0.02 3.11 -14.38
CA GLY A 377 0.74 3.86 -15.40
C GLY A 377 -0.17 4.79 -16.22
N PRO A 378 0.41 5.83 -16.85
CA PRO A 378 -0.33 6.72 -17.75
C PRO A 378 -1.07 5.92 -18.85
N PRO A 379 -2.28 6.34 -19.27
CA PRO A 379 -3.06 5.61 -20.27
C PRO A 379 -2.31 5.29 -21.58
N SER A 380 -1.41 6.18 -22.02
CA SER A 380 -0.57 5.98 -23.21
C SER A 380 0.46 4.87 -23.06
N ASP A 381 1.12 4.74 -21.89
CA ASP A 381 2.04 3.63 -21.62
C ASP A 381 1.26 2.33 -21.49
N ARG A 382 0.14 2.35 -20.76
CA ARG A 382 -0.76 1.18 -20.65
C ARG A 382 -1.17 0.67 -22.03
N GLU A 383 -1.64 1.55 -22.91
CA GLU A 383 -2.03 1.19 -24.28
C GLU A 383 -0.88 0.56 -25.08
N GLY A 384 0.35 1.09 -24.94
CA GLY A 384 1.54 0.49 -25.53
C GLY A 384 1.80 -0.93 -25.03
N ARG A 385 1.59 -1.19 -23.74
CA ARG A 385 1.71 -2.54 -23.15
C ARG A 385 0.59 -3.46 -23.59
N VAL A 386 -0.63 -2.97 -23.74
CA VAL A 386 -1.75 -3.80 -24.25
C VAL A 386 -1.49 -4.22 -25.70
N LYS A 387 -1.01 -3.32 -26.56
CA LYS A 387 -0.61 -3.67 -27.94
C LYS A 387 0.49 -4.73 -28.01
N ASN A 388 1.40 -4.74 -27.04
CA ASN A 388 2.42 -5.80 -26.94
C ASN A 388 1.79 -7.15 -26.59
N TRP A 389 0.82 -7.18 -25.68
CA TRP A 389 0.04 -8.39 -25.38
C TRP A 389 -0.78 -8.87 -26.59
N GLU A 390 -1.42 -7.97 -27.33
CA GLU A 390 -2.17 -8.31 -28.56
C GLU A 390 -1.27 -8.92 -29.63
N ARG A 391 -0.09 -8.33 -29.85
CA ARG A 391 0.92 -8.88 -30.77
C ARG A 391 1.37 -10.27 -30.32
N TRP A 392 1.71 -10.42 -29.04
CA TRP A 392 2.12 -11.71 -28.48
C TRP A 392 1.02 -12.77 -28.63
N TRP A 393 -0.25 -12.42 -28.43
CA TRP A 393 -1.35 -13.35 -28.65
C TRP A 393 -1.44 -13.78 -30.12
N GLY A 394 -1.28 -12.84 -31.06
CA GLY A 394 -1.22 -13.13 -32.49
C GLY A 394 -0.19 -14.21 -32.84
N ASP A 395 0.99 -14.14 -32.22
CA ASP A 395 2.11 -15.06 -32.46
C ASP A 395 1.95 -16.42 -31.74
N ASN A 396 1.19 -16.47 -30.63
CA ASN A 396 1.16 -17.63 -29.72
C ASN A 396 -0.18 -18.38 -29.65
N LYS A 397 -1.28 -17.80 -30.14
CA LYS A 397 -2.63 -18.39 -30.04
C LYS A 397 -2.73 -19.83 -30.54
N GLY A 398 -2.07 -20.13 -31.66
CA GLY A 398 -2.14 -21.46 -32.28
C GLY A 398 -1.47 -22.57 -31.44
N LYS A 399 -0.54 -22.21 -30.54
CA LYS A 399 0.06 -23.17 -29.61
C LYS A 399 -0.78 -23.36 -28.36
N LEU A 400 -1.33 -22.26 -27.85
CA LEU A 400 -2.11 -22.26 -26.60
C LEU A 400 -3.46 -22.95 -26.76
N LEU A 401 -4.16 -22.70 -27.87
CA LEU A 401 -5.46 -23.34 -28.13
C LEU A 401 -5.34 -24.85 -28.34
N LYS A 402 -4.22 -25.33 -28.89
CA LYS A 402 -3.93 -26.78 -29.06
C LYS A 402 -3.55 -27.51 -27.77
N LEU A 403 -3.22 -26.78 -26.71
CA LEU A 403 -2.90 -27.36 -25.39
C LEU A 403 -4.16 -27.50 -24.52
N THR A 404 -5.27 -26.89 -24.94
CA THR A 404 -6.55 -26.87 -24.22
C THR A 404 -7.64 -27.72 -24.89
N GLU A 405 -7.39 -28.21 -26.11
CA GLU A 405 -8.10 -29.33 -26.76
C GLU A 405 -7.52 -30.66 -26.27
#